data_AF-A0A969F8C2-F1
#
_entry.id   AF-A0A969F8C2-F1
#
_cell.length_a   1.000
_cell.length_b   1.000
_cell.length_c   1.000
_cell.angle_alpha   90.00
_cell.angle_beta   90.00
_cell.angle_gamma   90.00
#
_symmetry.space_group_name_H-M   'P 1'
#
loop_
_entity.id
_entity.type
_entity.pdbx_description
1 polymer ?
#
loop_
_entity_poly.entity_id
_entity_poly.type
_entity_poly.pdbx_seq_one_letter_code
_entity_poly.pdbx_strand_id
1 'polypeptide(L)'
;MNNLLGFIICLTYVFAIIGLAEGLRRWRGYSSGFTRKVIHIGVGMMSWFLHLLFTNPWPFVAACAAFMVINLLDWRYGFFAAMASSDRSNLGTVYFPFAAGVVALLLWDQPPLMVAALMPLTWGDGMAPVVGKAYGRHPYTIAAHTRTVEGSLGFLVACLLSTWLACG
;
A
#
# COMPACT_ATOMS: atom_id res chain seq x y z
N MET A 1 15.34 4.99 18.43
CA MET A 1 16.54 5.11 17.57
C MET A 1 16.79 6.57 17.21
N ASN A 2 17.98 6.93 16.72
CA ASN A 2 18.18 8.23 16.07
C ASN A 2 17.28 8.30 14.82
N ASN A 3 16.43 9.32 14.71
CA ASN A 3 15.47 9.48 13.62
C ASN A 3 16.12 9.43 12.23
N LEU A 4 17.38 9.86 12.11
CA LEU A 4 18.14 9.76 10.87
C LEU A 4 18.35 8.30 10.43
N LEU A 5 18.70 7.43 11.37
CA LEU A 5 18.94 6.02 11.09
C LEU A 5 17.62 5.30 10.76
N GLY A 6 16.54 5.64 11.48
CA GLY A 6 15.18 5.17 11.15
C GLY A 6 14.75 5.60 9.74
N PHE A 7 15.04 6.84 9.37
CA PHE A 7 14.74 7.37 8.04
C PHE A 7 15.51 6.64 6.94
N ILE A 8 16.80 6.41 7.12
CA ILE A 8 17.62 5.65 6.17
C ILE A 8 17.08 4.23 6.00
N ILE A 9 16.79 3.51 7.10
CA ILE A 9 16.22 2.16 7.04
C ILE A 9 14.88 2.16 6.31
N CYS A 10 13.99 3.12 6.62
CA CYS A 10 12.70 3.26 5.95
C CYS A 10 12.86 3.45 4.44
N LEU A 11 13.76 4.36 4.04
CA LEU A 11 14.01 4.66 2.64
C LEU A 11 14.60 3.43 1.91
N THR A 12 15.61 2.80 2.50
CA THR A 12 16.23 1.59 1.96
C THR A 12 15.22 0.46 1.81
N TYR A 13 14.36 0.23 2.79
CA TYR A 13 13.32 -0.79 2.71
C TYR A 13 12.34 -0.53 1.57
N VAL A 14 11.82 0.69 1.46
CA VAL A 14 10.84 1.03 0.41
C VAL A 14 11.46 0.85 -0.97
N PHE A 15 12.69 1.35 -1.20
CA PHE A 15 13.37 1.15 -2.47
C PHE A 15 13.75 -0.31 -2.73
N ALA A 16 14.09 -1.09 -1.70
CA ALA A 16 14.33 -2.52 -1.84
C ALA A 16 13.06 -3.25 -2.30
N ILE A 17 11.89 -2.97 -1.70
CA ILE A 17 10.62 -3.56 -2.11
C ILE A 17 10.26 -3.17 -3.55
N ILE A 18 10.42 -1.90 -3.92
CA ILE A 18 10.17 -1.43 -5.30
C ILE A 18 11.14 -2.11 -6.28
N GLY A 19 12.42 -2.17 -5.94
CA GLY A 19 13.45 -2.81 -6.77
C GLY A 19 13.23 -4.30 -6.95
N LEU A 20 12.85 -5.01 -5.89
CA LEU A 20 12.47 -6.43 -5.94
C LEU A 20 11.24 -6.64 -6.81
N ALA A 21 10.21 -5.79 -6.69
CA ALA A 21 9.00 -5.88 -7.50
C ALA A 21 9.28 -5.57 -8.98
N GLU A 22 10.11 -4.57 -9.29
CA GLU A 22 10.58 -4.26 -10.65
C GLU A 22 11.40 -5.42 -11.23
N GLY A 23 12.33 -5.97 -10.45
CA GLY A 23 13.15 -7.11 -10.84
C GLY A 23 12.31 -8.34 -11.14
N LEU A 24 11.33 -8.64 -10.28
CA LEU A 24 10.38 -9.72 -10.49
C LEU A 24 9.50 -9.48 -11.73
N ARG A 25 9.12 -8.22 -12.00
CA ARG A 25 8.41 -7.86 -13.24
C ARG A 25 9.23 -8.21 -14.47
N ARG A 26 10.51 -7.77 -14.50
CA ARG A 26 11.40 -7.97 -15.65
C ARG A 26 11.77 -9.43 -15.85
N TRP A 27 11.99 -10.16 -14.76
CA TRP A 27 12.40 -11.57 -14.83
C TRP A 27 11.25 -12.52 -15.18
N ARG A 28 10.08 -12.35 -14.57
CA ARG A 28 8.93 -13.26 -14.75
C ARG A 28 7.81 -12.72 -15.63
N GLY A 29 7.93 -11.49 -16.14
CA GLY A 29 6.92 -10.88 -17.01
C GLY A 29 5.60 -10.58 -16.30
N TYR A 30 5.58 -10.42 -14.97
CA TYR A 30 4.33 -10.13 -14.26
C TYR A 30 3.74 -8.79 -14.69
N SER A 31 2.41 -8.69 -14.66
CA SER A 31 1.72 -7.43 -14.97
C SER A 31 2.04 -6.34 -13.94
N SER A 32 2.14 -5.08 -14.38
CA SER A 32 2.33 -3.92 -13.48
C SER A 32 1.27 -3.87 -12.35
N GLY A 33 0.02 -4.23 -12.66
CA GLY A 33 -1.04 -4.27 -11.67
C GLY A 33 -0.84 -5.30 -10.53
N PHE A 34 -0.04 -6.34 -10.75
CA PHE A 34 0.35 -7.30 -9.71
C PHE A 34 1.50 -6.75 -8.88
N THR A 35 2.59 -6.30 -9.51
CA THR A 35 3.76 -5.76 -8.83
C THR A 35 3.43 -4.55 -7.97
N ARG A 36 2.55 -3.67 -8.45
CA ARG A 36 2.06 -2.53 -7.69
C ARG A 36 1.38 -2.93 -6.37
N LYS A 37 0.66 -4.05 -6.34
CA LYS A 37 0.01 -4.54 -5.10
C LYS A 37 1.00 -5.18 -4.16
N VAL A 38 1.98 -5.90 -4.69
CA VAL A 38 3.11 -6.40 -3.88
C VAL A 38 3.84 -5.23 -3.22
N ILE A 39 4.06 -4.14 -3.96
CA ILE A 39 4.63 -2.90 -3.40
C ILE A 39 3.72 -2.32 -2.31
N HIS A 40 2.40 -2.19 -2.55
CA HIS A 40 1.47 -1.66 -1.54
C HIS A 40 1.46 -2.50 -0.25
N ILE A 41 1.36 -3.83 -0.38
CA ILE A 41 1.40 -4.74 0.77
C ILE A 41 2.76 -4.62 1.47
N GLY A 42 3.86 -4.76 0.74
CA GLY A 42 5.20 -4.76 1.30
C GLY A 42 5.56 -3.44 2.00
N VAL A 43 5.27 -2.29 1.36
CA VAL A 43 5.48 -0.97 1.95
C VAL A 43 4.52 -0.75 3.13
N GLY A 44 3.24 -1.13 3.02
CA GLY A 44 2.27 -0.99 4.10
C GLY A 44 2.61 -1.80 5.35
N MET A 45 3.25 -2.95 5.20
CA MET A 45 3.75 -3.75 6.33
C MET A 45 4.82 -3.04 7.16
N MET A 46 5.46 -1.98 6.63
CA MET A 46 6.37 -1.14 7.42
C MET A 46 5.67 -0.49 8.62
N SER A 47 4.34 -0.30 8.56
CA SER A 47 3.54 0.30 9.64
C SER A 47 3.79 -0.34 11.00
N TRP A 48 3.98 -1.66 11.03
CA TRP A 48 4.27 -2.46 12.23
C TRP A 48 5.58 -2.08 12.93
N PHE A 49 6.55 -1.55 12.17
CA PHE A 49 7.89 -1.25 12.67
C PHE A 49 8.12 0.26 12.87
N LEU A 50 7.14 1.12 12.56
CA LEU A 50 7.34 2.57 12.58
C LEU A 50 7.76 3.11 13.94
N HIS A 51 7.14 2.66 15.03
CA HIS A 51 7.48 3.06 16.39
C HIS A 51 8.83 2.53 16.89
N LEU A 52 9.36 1.48 16.25
CA LEU A 52 10.72 1.02 16.50
C LEU A 52 11.74 1.92 15.78
N LEU A 53 11.41 2.36 14.56
CA LEU A 53 12.28 3.15 13.70
C LEU A 53 12.32 4.64 14.08
N PHE A 54 11.19 5.22 14.47
CA PHE A 54 11.03 6.67 14.66
C PHE A 54 10.50 7.00 16.06
N THR A 55 10.97 8.12 16.62
CA THR A 55 10.48 8.62 17.91
C THR A 55 9.30 9.59 17.77
N ASN A 56 9.09 10.16 16.58
CA ASN A 56 7.99 11.07 16.28
C ASN A 56 7.48 10.85 14.84
N PRO A 57 6.26 11.27 14.49
CA PRO A 57 5.65 10.94 13.20
C PRO A 57 6.27 11.70 12.02
N TRP A 58 6.91 12.85 12.26
CA TRP A 58 7.25 13.81 11.22
C TRP A 58 8.16 13.27 10.11
N PRO A 59 9.24 12.51 10.38
CA PRO A 59 10.06 11.89 9.33
C PRO A 59 9.25 10.96 8.43
N PHE A 60 8.34 10.17 9.00
CA PHE A 60 7.50 9.26 8.24
C PHE A 60 6.46 10.03 7.42
N VAL A 61 5.81 11.04 8.01
CA VAL A 61 4.85 11.91 7.31
C VAL A 61 5.53 12.66 6.15
N ALA A 62 6.75 13.15 6.36
CA ALA A 62 7.54 13.79 5.30
C ALA A 62 7.88 12.80 4.17
N ALA A 63 8.24 11.56 4.51
CA ALA A 63 8.46 10.50 3.52
C ALA A 63 7.16 10.20 2.73
N CYS A 64 6.02 10.05 3.42
CA CYS A 64 4.71 9.89 2.80
C CYS A 64 4.38 11.04 1.85
N ALA A 65 4.59 12.29 2.26
CA ALA A 65 4.37 13.46 1.41
C ALA A 65 5.28 13.46 0.17
N ALA A 66 6.56 13.15 0.34
CA ALA A 66 7.50 13.03 -0.77
C ALA A 66 7.09 11.91 -1.75
N PHE A 67 6.73 10.73 -1.25
CA PHE A 67 6.25 9.62 -2.07
C PHE A 67 4.93 9.95 -2.77
N MET A 68 4.01 10.67 -2.13
CA MET A 68 2.78 11.14 -2.76
C MET A 68 3.10 12.04 -3.96
N VAL A 69 4.00 13.01 -3.80
CA VAL A 69 4.44 13.89 -4.89
C VAL A 69 5.13 13.10 -6.00
N ILE A 70 6.03 12.17 -5.66
CA ILE A 70 6.70 11.31 -6.64
C ILE A 70 5.68 10.49 -7.42
N ASN A 71 4.68 9.89 -6.76
CA ASN A 71 3.63 9.12 -7.44
C ASN A 71 2.72 10.00 -8.30
N LEU A 72 2.47 11.23 -7.89
CA LEU A 72 1.71 12.20 -8.69
C LEU A 72 2.47 12.63 -9.95
N LEU A 73 3.78 12.84 -9.82
CA LEU A 73 4.66 13.11 -10.96
C LEU A 73 4.77 11.89 -11.87
N ASP A 74 4.92 10.70 -11.31
CA ASP A 74 4.93 9.44 -12.08
C ASP A 74 3.62 9.23 -12.84
N TRP A 75 2.48 9.55 -12.22
CA TRP A 75 1.19 9.54 -12.91
C TRP A 75 1.14 10.51 -14.11
N ARG A 76 1.78 11.68 -13.97
CA ARG A 76 1.83 12.70 -15.03
C ARG A 76 2.83 12.35 -16.15
N TYR A 77 3.99 11.80 -15.82
CA TYR A 77 5.14 11.68 -16.73
C TYR A 77 5.55 10.22 -17.05
N GLY A 78 5.21 9.24 -16.22
CA GLY A 78 5.41 7.80 -16.48
C GLY A 78 6.86 7.31 -16.34
N PHE A 79 7.50 7.54 -15.20
CA PHE A 79 8.88 7.15 -14.93
C PHE A 79 9.03 5.68 -14.48
N PHE A 80 8.07 5.13 -13.72
CA PHE A 80 8.16 3.81 -13.09
C PHE A 80 7.17 2.80 -13.68
N ALA A 81 7.65 1.97 -14.60
CA ALA A 81 6.84 0.94 -15.23
C ALA A 81 6.23 -0.11 -14.26
N ALA A 82 6.83 -0.33 -13.06
CA ALA A 82 6.26 -1.21 -12.02
C ALA A 82 5.07 -0.59 -11.27
N MET A 83 4.95 0.73 -11.27
CA MET A 83 3.87 1.47 -10.60
C MET A 83 2.82 1.98 -11.58
N ALA A 84 3.18 2.07 -12.87
CA ALA A 84 2.30 2.47 -13.96
C ALA A 84 1.00 1.66 -13.95
N SER A 85 -0.13 2.33 -13.71
CA SER A 85 -1.44 1.72 -13.84
C SER A 85 -1.80 1.54 -15.31
N SER A 86 -2.47 0.44 -15.65
CA SER A 86 -3.13 0.29 -16.96
C SER A 86 -4.36 1.21 -17.09
N ASP A 87 -4.86 1.73 -15.97
CA ASP A 87 -5.99 2.63 -15.88
C ASP A 87 -5.54 3.93 -15.22
N ARG A 88 -5.32 4.97 -16.04
CA ARG A 88 -4.84 6.29 -15.60
C ARG A 88 -5.83 7.02 -14.68
N SER A 89 -7.07 6.55 -14.53
CA SER A 89 -8.01 7.12 -13.54
C SER A 89 -7.74 6.66 -12.11
N ASN A 90 -7.00 5.56 -11.93
CA ASN A 90 -6.75 4.96 -10.62
C ASN A 90 -5.52 5.57 -9.95
N LEU A 91 -5.76 6.61 -9.13
CA LEU A 91 -4.77 7.31 -8.31
C LEU A 91 -4.43 6.60 -6.98
N GLY A 92 -4.70 5.28 -6.86
CA GLY A 92 -4.45 4.53 -5.63
C GLY A 92 -3.00 4.64 -5.11
N THR A 93 -2.02 4.75 -6.00
CA THR A 93 -0.60 4.96 -5.65
C THR A 93 -0.32 6.32 -5.01
N VAL A 94 -1.17 7.31 -5.24
CA VAL A 94 -1.11 8.64 -4.63
C VAL A 94 -1.89 8.66 -3.32
N TYR A 95 -3.10 8.06 -3.31
CA TYR A 95 -3.95 8.03 -2.12
C TYR A 95 -3.38 7.17 -0.99
N PHE A 96 -2.64 6.10 -1.29
CA PHE A 96 -2.02 5.26 -0.28
C PHE A 96 -1.03 6.00 0.63
N PRO A 97 0.03 6.65 0.11
CA PRO A 97 0.96 7.40 0.98
C PRO A 97 0.27 8.61 1.63
N PHE A 98 -0.72 9.22 0.99
CA PHE A 98 -1.52 10.28 1.61
C PHE A 98 -2.27 9.77 2.86
N ALA A 99 -3.05 8.69 2.71
CA ALA A 99 -3.78 8.07 3.81
C ALA A 99 -2.83 7.59 4.91
N ALA A 100 -1.68 7.02 4.55
CA ALA A 100 -0.66 6.60 5.51
C ALA A 100 -0.12 7.77 6.35
N GLY A 101 0.16 8.91 5.71
CA GLY A 101 0.58 10.13 6.40
C GLY A 101 -0.49 10.67 7.34
N VAL A 102 -1.76 10.71 6.89
CA VAL A 102 -2.89 11.17 7.72
C VAL A 102 -3.11 10.26 8.93
N VAL A 103 -3.12 8.95 8.73
CA VAL A 103 -3.27 7.97 9.82
C VAL A 103 -2.12 8.08 10.81
N ALA A 104 -0.88 8.23 10.33
CA ALA A 104 0.27 8.44 11.20
C ALA A 104 0.16 9.74 12.01
N LEU A 105 -0.40 10.82 11.47
CA LEU A 105 -0.63 12.06 12.24
C LEU A 105 -1.71 11.91 13.31
N LEU A 106 -2.79 11.17 13.01
CA LEU A 106 -3.94 11.05 13.90
C LEU A 106 -3.75 10.01 15.01
N LEU A 107 -3.06 8.90 14.69
CA LEU A 107 -2.99 7.72 15.54
C LEU A 107 -1.57 7.39 16.01
N TRP A 108 -0.60 8.32 15.88
CA TRP A 108 0.79 8.07 16.29
C TRP A 108 0.89 7.55 17.72
N ASP A 109 0.17 8.16 18.66
CA ASP A 109 0.27 7.77 20.07
C ASP A 109 -0.48 6.46 20.40
N GLN A 110 -1.14 5.86 19.41
CA GLN A 110 -1.88 4.60 19.52
C GLN A 110 -1.39 3.60 18.45
N PRO A 111 -0.15 3.07 18.58
CA PRO A 111 0.47 2.23 17.55
C PRO A 111 -0.40 1.09 17.03
N PRO A 112 -1.09 0.29 17.89
CA PRO A 112 -1.95 -0.80 17.41
C PRO A 112 -3.09 -0.29 16.51
N LEU A 113 -3.72 0.83 16.88
CA LEU A 113 -4.80 1.42 16.11
C LEU A 113 -4.30 2.06 14.81
N MET A 114 -3.12 2.67 14.82
CA MET A 114 -2.46 3.17 13.61
C MET A 114 -2.20 2.04 12.61
N VAL A 115 -1.61 0.93 13.06
CA VAL A 115 -1.35 -0.24 12.22
C VAL A 115 -2.67 -0.79 11.68
N ALA A 116 -3.65 -1.02 12.55
CA ALA A 116 -4.96 -1.53 12.16
C ALA A 116 -5.64 -0.62 11.12
N ALA A 117 -5.59 0.71 11.27
CA ALA A 117 -6.17 1.65 10.32
C ALA A 117 -5.54 1.58 8.92
N LEU A 118 -4.27 1.14 8.81
CA LEU A 118 -3.57 0.96 7.53
C LEU A 118 -3.78 -0.41 6.89
N MET A 119 -4.23 -1.39 7.66
CA MET A 119 -4.40 -2.76 7.17
C MET A 119 -5.43 -2.91 6.05
N PRO A 120 -6.59 -2.21 6.04
CA PRO A 120 -7.52 -2.25 4.91
C PRO A 120 -6.90 -1.80 3.57
N LEU A 121 -6.09 -0.74 3.61
CA LEU A 121 -5.36 -0.21 2.45
C LEU A 121 -4.22 -1.13 2.00
N THR A 122 -3.64 -1.87 2.95
CA THR A 122 -2.49 -2.74 2.72
C THR A 122 -2.95 -4.12 2.21
N TRP A 123 -3.69 -4.85 3.04
CA TRP A 123 -4.13 -6.21 2.78
C TRP A 123 -5.48 -6.27 2.08
N GLY A 124 -6.45 -5.45 2.48
CA GLY A 124 -7.79 -5.43 1.88
C GLY A 124 -7.72 -5.15 0.38
N ASP A 125 -7.22 -3.97 0.01
CA ASP A 125 -7.06 -3.55 -1.40
C ASP A 125 -6.14 -4.47 -2.21
N GLY A 126 -5.15 -5.07 -1.55
CA GLY A 126 -4.25 -6.05 -2.15
C GLY A 126 -4.96 -7.37 -2.52
N MET A 127 -5.77 -7.89 -1.59
CA MET A 127 -6.40 -9.21 -1.70
C MET A 127 -7.69 -9.23 -2.52
N ALA A 128 -8.50 -8.17 -2.46
CA ALA A 128 -9.78 -8.10 -3.19
C ALA A 128 -9.67 -8.50 -4.69
N PRO A 129 -8.72 -7.95 -5.46
CA PRO A 129 -8.55 -8.33 -6.86
C PRO A 129 -7.82 -9.66 -7.07
N VAL A 130 -7.09 -10.19 -6.08
CA VAL A 130 -6.50 -11.54 -6.16
C VAL A 130 -7.63 -12.57 -6.06
N VAL A 131 -8.48 -12.45 -5.04
CA VAL A 131 -9.65 -13.31 -4.85
C VAL A 131 -10.65 -13.12 -5.99
N GLY A 132 -10.92 -11.87 -6.37
CA GLY A 132 -11.85 -11.57 -7.46
C GLY A 132 -11.41 -12.13 -8.82
N LYS A 133 -10.10 -12.20 -9.12
CA LYS A 133 -9.61 -12.83 -10.36
C LYS A 133 -9.59 -14.36 -10.30
N ALA A 134 -9.29 -14.94 -9.14
CA ALA A 134 -9.18 -16.38 -8.99
C ALA A 134 -10.55 -17.08 -8.86
N TYR A 135 -11.50 -16.43 -8.17
CA TYR A 135 -12.77 -17.04 -7.76
C TYR A 135 -14.00 -16.21 -8.16
N GLY A 136 -13.84 -15.08 -8.85
CA GLY A 136 -14.94 -14.21 -9.21
C GLY A 136 -15.96 -14.89 -10.12
N ARG A 137 -17.14 -15.17 -9.59
CA ARG A 137 -18.26 -15.79 -10.34
C ARG A 137 -19.50 -14.90 -10.37
N HIS A 138 -19.64 -14.02 -9.39
CA HIS A 138 -20.80 -13.13 -9.26
C HIS A 138 -20.39 -11.67 -9.47
N PRO A 139 -20.30 -11.20 -10.73
CA PRO A 139 -19.98 -9.81 -11.02
C PRO A 139 -21.17 -8.89 -10.72
N TYR A 140 -20.87 -7.68 -10.26
CA TYR A 140 -21.82 -6.59 -10.09
C TYR A 140 -21.15 -5.26 -10.52
N THR A 141 -21.96 -4.30 -10.97
CA THR A 141 -21.45 -3.00 -11.46
C THR A 141 -22.05 -1.87 -10.66
N ILE A 142 -21.20 -1.01 -10.10
CA ILE A 142 -21.60 0.21 -9.39
C ILE A 142 -20.81 1.38 -9.98
N ALA A 143 -21.49 2.48 -10.32
CA ALA A 143 -20.87 3.71 -10.82
C ALA A 143 -19.80 3.46 -11.92
N ALA A 144 -20.14 2.63 -12.92
CA ALA A 144 -19.29 2.21 -14.04
C ALA A 144 -18.07 1.33 -13.69
N HIS A 145 -17.95 0.84 -12.45
CA HIS A 145 -16.91 -0.12 -12.06
C HIS A 145 -17.50 -1.50 -11.80
N THR A 146 -17.04 -2.50 -12.56
CA THR A 146 -17.40 -3.90 -12.35
C THR A 146 -16.49 -4.53 -11.29
N ARG A 147 -17.10 -5.14 -10.28
CA ARG A 147 -16.46 -5.88 -9.17
C ARG A 147 -17.12 -7.25 -9.06
N THR A 148 -16.58 -8.13 -8.22
CA THR A 148 -17.18 -9.43 -7.94
C THR A 148 -17.48 -9.56 -6.45
N VAL A 149 -18.56 -10.26 -6.10
CA VAL A 149 -18.92 -10.51 -4.69
C VAL A 149 -17.78 -11.23 -3.97
N GLU A 150 -17.14 -12.19 -4.62
CA GLU A 150 -16.00 -12.92 -4.05
C GLU A 150 -14.80 -12.00 -3.80
N GLY A 151 -14.55 -11.04 -4.69
CA GLY A 151 -13.51 -10.03 -4.47
C GLY A 151 -13.80 -9.16 -3.25
N SER A 152 -15.05 -8.74 -3.07
CA SER A 152 -15.49 -7.94 -1.92
C SER A 152 -15.49 -8.73 -0.61
N LEU A 153 -15.82 -10.02 -0.65
CA LEU A 153 -15.64 -10.92 0.50
C LEU A 153 -14.16 -11.11 0.83
N GLY A 154 -13.31 -11.28 -0.20
CA GLY A 154 -11.86 -11.33 -0.05
C GLY A 154 -11.29 -10.07 0.60
N PHE A 155 -11.77 -8.90 0.18
CA PHE A 155 -11.46 -7.61 0.83
C PHE A 155 -11.84 -7.64 2.31
N LEU A 156 -13.10 -7.97 2.62
CA LEU A 156 -13.64 -7.94 3.98
C LEU A 156 -12.87 -8.87 4.91
N VAL A 157 -12.64 -10.13 4.49
CA VAL A 157 -11.90 -11.12 5.28
C VAL A 157 -10.46 -10.66 5.49
N ALA A 158 -9.79 -10.18 4.45
CA ALA A 158 -8.42 -9.67 4.58
C ALA A 158 -8.35 -8.50 5.55
N CYS A 159 -9.27 -7.53 5.45
CA CYS A 159 -9.39 -6.42 6.40
C CYS A 159 -9.58 -6.93 7.83
N LEU A 160 -10.58 -7.77 8.08
CA LEU A 160 -10.90 -8.27 9.43
C LEU A 160 -9.73 -9.04 10.05
N LEU A 161 -9.08 -9.93 9.30
CA LEU A 161 -7.96 -10.71 9.81
C LEU A 161 -6.76 -9.82 10.12
N SER A 162 -6.41 -8.92 9.19
CA SER A 162 -5.24 -8.05 9.36
C SER A 162 -5.44 -7.00 10.46
N THR A 163 -6.64 -6.43 10.60
CA THR A 163 -6.96 -5.51 11.71
C THR A 163 -7.03 -6.22 13.05
N TRP A 164 -7.61 -7.43 13.09
CA TRP A 164 -7.63 -8.24 14.30
C TRP A 164 -6.22 -8.58 14.77
N LEU A 165 -5.33 -8.99 13.87
CA LEU A 165 -3.92 -9.24 14.19
C LEU A 165 -3.19 -7.99 14.68
N ALA A 166 -3.56 -6.81 14.18
CA ALA A 166 -2.92 -5.55 14.59
C ALA A 166 -3.35 -5.08 15.99
N CYS A 167 -4.56 -5.42 16.43
CA CYS A 167 -5.13 -4.99 17.71
C CYS A 167 -5.14 -6.08 18.80
N GLY A 168 -5.06 -7.36 18.43
CA GLY A 168 -5.09 -8.52 19.33
C GLY A 168 -3.72 -8.85 19.88
#